data_AF-A0A847CIH9-F1
#
_entry.id   AF-A0A847CIH9-F1
#
_cell.length_a   1.000
_cell.length_b   1.000
_cell.length_c   1.000
_cell.angle_alpha   90.00
_cell.angle_beta   90.00
_cell.angle_gamma   90.00
#
_symmetry.space_group_name_H-M   'P 1'
#
loop_
_entity.id
_entity.type
_entity.pdbx_description
1 polymer ?
#
loop_
_entity_poly.entity_id
_entity_poly.type
_entity_poly.pdbx_seq_one_letter_code
_entity_poly.pdbx_strand_id
1 'polypeptide(L)'
;MKRNYLFFIVTILFCLFISCNSTNQIVEKEAPINEVNEDDVVDADNDEYLRSINNLSDKESISMSEFTDDKAAILEIINNLSKIMEEQDFESWTKYITPESLKYYSNPANIKRAQQKLPDKTIVLYRIDDYFKYVFIPSRKRSKVEEIRYISKTEVKAVEVKSDKTAIVYYSFTKQNGKWLINLPTV
;
A
#
# COMPACT_ATOMS: atom_id res chain seq x y z
N MET A 1 49.05 39.77 1.76
CA MET A 1 50.12 39.90 0.74
C MET A 1 50.66 38.51 0.44
N LYS A 2 50.77 38.16 -0.84
CA LYS A 2 51.42 36.94 -1.35
C LYS A 2 52.95 37.09 -1.25
N ARG A 3 53.69 36.03 -0.91
CA ARG A 3 54.75 35.50 -1.79
C ARG A 3 55.32 34.16 -1.31
N ASN A 4 55.50 33.29 -2.30
CA ASN A 4 56.21 32.01 -2.32
C ASN A 4 57.74 32.18 -2.20
N TYR A 5 58.43 31.02 -2.32
CA TYR A 5 59.83 30.75 -2.70
C TYR A 5 60.65 30.12 -1.53
N LEU A 6 61.52 29.12 -1.68
CA LEU A 6 62.05 28.33 -2.80
C LEU A 6 63.09 27.34 -2.18
N PHE A 7 63.03 26.05 -2.54
CA PHE A 7 64.15 25.07 -2.72
C PHE A 7 65.14 24.62 -1.62
N PHE A 8 65.71 23.43 -1.93
CA PHE A 8 66.91 22.70 -1.48
C PHE A 8 66.73 21.71 -0.29
N ILE A 9 66.55 20.39 -0.48
CA ILE A 9 67.40 19.28 -1.03
C ILE A 9 68.31 18.61 0.03
N VAL A 10 67.94 17.36 0.37
CA VAL A 10 68.78 16.13 0.59
C VAL A 10 69.60 16.10 1.91
N THR A 11 69.57 15.07 2.78
CA THR A 11 69.83 13.64 2.55
C THR A 11 69.52 12.80 3.82
N ILE A 12 68.81 11.69 3.64
CA ILE A 12 69.02 10.31 4.17
C ILE A 12 69.45 10.15 5.64
N LEU A 13 68.55 9.57 6.45
CA LEU A 13 68.97 8.61 7.48
C LEU A 13 68.01 7.41 7.53
N PHE A 14 68.65 6.26 7.41
CA PHE A 14 68.14 4.91 7.34
C PHE A 14 67.64 4.46 8.72
N CYS A 15 66.37 4.07 8.84
CA CYS A 15 65.87 3.27 9.96
C CYS A 15 64.86 2.25 9.43
N LEU A 16 65.36 1.05 9.20
CA LEU A 16 64.59 -0.18 9.10
C LEU A 16 63.92 -0.42 10.45
N PHE A 17 62.60 -0.31 10.57
CA PHE A 17 61.82 -1.17 11.46
C PHE A 17 60.41 -1.37 10.91
N ILE A 18 60.10 -2.66 10.81
CA ILE A 18 58.87 -3.28 10.34
C ILE A 18 57.72 -2.84 11.24
N SER A 19 56.62 -2.38 10.65
CA SER A 19 55.32 -2.31 11.33
C SER A 19 54.19 -2.55 10.33
N CYS A 20 53.28 -3.41 10.78
CA CYS A 20 52.21 -4.08 10.06
C CYS A 20 51.37 -3.15 9.18
N ASN A 21 51.28 -3.48 7.89
CA ASN A 21 50.22 -2.98 7.03
C ASN A 21 48.96 -3.79 7.33
N SER A 22 48.18 -3.37 8.33
CA SER A 22 46.83 -3.90 8.55
C SER A 22 45.92 -3.26 7.52
N THR A 23 45.68 -3.96 6.41
CA THR A 23 44.56 -3.68 5.52
C THR A 23 43.28 -3.70 6.34
N ASN A 24 42.71 -2.51 6.60
CA ASN A 24 41.33 -2.39 7.05
C ASN A 24 40.44 -2.90 5.92
N GLN A 25 40.05 -4.17 5.99
CA GLN A 25 38.89 -4.68 5.28
C GLN A 25 37.67 -3.94 5.83
N ILE A 26 37.05 -3.14 4.98
CA ILE A 26 35.67 -2.70 5.16
C ILE A 26 34.86 -3.99 5.05
N VAL A 27 34.54 -4.58 6.21
CA VAL A 27 33.49 -5.59 6.31
C VAL A 27 32.19 -4.84 6.12
N GLU A 28 31.71 -4.83 4.88
CA GLU A 28 30.33 -4.55 4.56
C GLU A 28 29.49 -5.59 5.31
N LYS A 29 28.86 -5.13 6.39
CA LYS A 29 27.92 -5.92 7.16
C LYS A 29 26.66 -6.03 6.30
N GLU A 30 26.64 -7.00 5.39
CA GLU A 30 25.41 -7.46 4.78
C GLU A 30 24.42 -7.77 5.90
N ALA A 31 23.29 -7.05 5.90
CA ALA A 31 22.15 -7.41 6.71
C ALA A 31 21.75 -8.85 6.36
N PRO A 32 21.35 -9.68 7.34
CA PRO A 32 20.95 -11.04 7.03
C PRO A 32 19.79 -11.00 6.05
N ILE A 33 20.03 -11.50 4.84
CA ILE A 33 18.99 -11.87 3.90
C ILE A 33 18.27 -13.03 4.61
N ASN A 34 17.11 -12.74 5.20
CA ASN A 34 16.18 -13.79 5.56
C ASN A 34 15.89 -14.56 4.28
N GLU A 35 16.43 -15.76 4.18
CA GLU A 35 16.04 -16.78 3.22
C GLU A 35 14.56 -17.07 3.52
N VAL A 36 13.67 -16.42 2.77
CA VAL A 36 12.25 -16.75 2.77
C VAL A 36 12.19 -18.14 2.12
N ASN A 37 11.99 -19.18 2.94
CA ASN A 37 11.69 -20.52 2.46
C ASN A 37 10.51 -20.44 1.49
N GLU A 38 10.71 -20.84 0.23
CA GLU A 38 9.63 -20.93 -0.75
C GLU A 38 8.50 -21.87 -0.27
N ASP A 39 8.84 -22.90 0.52
CA ASP A 39 7.87 -23.83 1.12
C ASP A 39 6.92 -23.16 2.14
N ASP A 40 7.39 -22.17 2.90
CA ASP A 40 6.57 -21.45 3.90
C ASP A 40 5.60 -20.44 3.25
N VAL A 41 5.91 -19.95 2.04
CA VAL A 41 5.07 -19.01 1.28
C VAL A 41 3.88 -19.73 0.64
N VAL A 42 4.09 -20.96 0.15
CA VAL A 42 3.03 -21.77 -0.49
C VAL A 42 1.92 -22.14 0.50
N ASP A 43 2.27 -22.47 1.75
CA ASP A 43 1.29 -22.79 2.80
C ASP A 43 0.52 -21.55 3.27
N ALA A 44 1.17 -20.40 3.41
CA ALA A 44 0.52 -19.16 3.82
C ALA A 44 -0.47 -18.62 2.77
N ASP A 45 -0.11 -18.69 1.49
CA ASP A 45 -1.00 -18.31 0.38
C ASP A 45 -2.17 -19.29 0.22
N ASN A 46 -1.95 -20.59 0.45
CA ASN A 46 -3.02 -21.58 0.46
C ASN A 46 -4.00 -21.34 1.61
N ASP A 47 -3.50 -21.04 2.80
CA ASP A 47 -4.34 -20.64 3.93
C ASP A 47 -5.13 -19.37 3.62
N GLU A 48 -4.57 -18.41 2.86
CA GLU A 48 -5.28 -17.18 2.45
C GLU A 48 -6.39 -17.46 1.49
N TYR A 49 -6.08 -18.23 0.46
CA TYR A 49 -7.04 -18.62 -0.54
C TYR A 49 -8.28 -19.26 0.10
N LEU A 50 -8.09 -20.25 0.99
CA LEU A 50 -9.19 -20.95 1.67
C LEU A 50 -10.06 -20.00 2.52
N ARG A 51 -9.46 -19.10 3.29
CA ARG A 51 -10.22 -18.10 4.08
C ARG A 51 -10.90 -17.04 3.20
N SER A 52 -10.37 -16.79 2.01
CA SER A 52 -10.86 -15.76 1.09
C SER A 52 -12.10 -16.17 0.30
N ILE A 53 -12.28 -17.47 0.07
CA ILE A 53 -13.42 -18.02 -0.68
C ILE A 53 -14.56 -18.55 0.21
N ASN A 54 -14.36 -18.61 1.53
CA ASN A 54 -15.32 -19.19 2.49
C ASN A 54 -16.74 -18.60 2.39
N ASN A 55 -16.88 -17.32 2.04
CA ASN A 55 -18.19 -16.67 1.95
C ASN A 55 -18.88 -16.82 0.58
N LEU A 56 -18.27 -17.52 -0.38
CA LEU A 56 -18.88 -17.77 -1.68
C LEU A 56 -20.02 -18.78 -1.56
N SER A 57 -21.01 -18.62 -2.44
CA SER A 57 -22.07 -19.62 -2.56
C SER A 57 -21.54 -20.92 -3.17
N ASP A 58 -22.20 -22.06 -2.91
CA ASP A 58 -21.83 -23.36 -3.49
C ASP A 58 -21.80 -23.40 -5.03
N LYS A 59 -22.39 -22.38 -5.68
CA LYS A 59 -22.44 -22.23 -7.14
C LYS A 59 -21.28 -21.43 -7.70
N GLU A 60 -20.49 -20.79 -6.84
CA GLU A 60 -19.38 -19.94 -7.22
C GLU A 60 -18.07 -20.59 -6.76
N SER A 61 -17.21 -20.88 -7.73
CA SER A 61 -15.82 -21.26 -7.46
C SER A 61 -14.90 -20.21 -8.04
N ILE A 62 -13.89 -19.82 -7.27
CA ILE A 62 -12.73 -19.05 -7.71
C ILE A 62 -11.56 -20.03 -7.70
N SER A 63 -10.77 -20.06 -8.77
CA SER A 63 -9.56 -20.89 -8.79
C SER A 63 -8.42 -20.20 -8.03
N MET A 64 -7.41 -20.95 -7.59
CA MET A 64 -6.21 -20.36 -6.97
C MET A 64 -5.54 -19.33 -7.88
N SER A 65 -5.41 -19.63 -9.18
CA SER A 65 -4.86 -18.69 -10.16
C SER A 65 -5.69 -17.41 -10.27
N GLU A 66 -7.01 -17.53 -10.32
CA GLU A 66 -7.92 -16.37 -10.39
C GLU A 66 -7.82 -15.50 -9.12
N PHE A 67 -7.72 -16.12 -7.95
CA PHE A 67 -7.47 -15.43 -6.69
C PHE A 67 -6.13 -14.70 -6.70
N THR A 68 -5.04 -15.35 -7.12
CA THR A 68 -3.71 -14.75 -7.19
C THR A 68 -3.70 -13.54 -8.12
N ASP A 69 -4.31 -13.66 -9.30
CA ASP A 69 -4.39 -12.58 -10.28
C ASP A 69 -5.23 -11.40 -9.76
N ASP A 70 -6.40 -11.68 -9.17
CA ASP A 70 -7.27 -10.63 -8.61
C ASP A 70 -6.63 -9.94 -7.41
N LYS A 71 -5.95 -10.68 -6.52
CA LYS A 71 -5.21 -10.13 -5.38
C LYS A 71 -4.11 -9.19 -5.87
N ALA A 72 -3.29 -9.63 -6.83
CA ALA A 72 -2.22 -8.82 -7.40
C ALA A 72 -2.77 -7.51 -8.01
N ALA A 73 -3.83 -7.59 -8.82
CA ALA A 73 -4.45 -6.43 -9.44
C ALA A 73 -5.03 -5.44 -8.41
N ILE A 74 -5.71 -5.95 -7.38
CA ILE A 74 -6.29 -5.12 -6.32
C ILE A 74 -5.20 -4.43 -5.48
N LEU A 75 -4.14 -5.15 -5.10
CA LEU A 75 -3.03 -4.58 -4.35
C LEU A 75 -2.28 -3.52 -5.16
N GLU A 76 -2.14 -3.70 -6.48
CA GLU A 76 -1.59 -2.68 -7.36
C GLU A 76 -2.46 -1.41 -7.39
N ILE A 77 -3.78 -1.55 -7.48
CA ILE A 77 -4.71 -0.41 -7.39
C ILE A 77 -4.53 0.34 -6.06
N ILE A 78 -4.44 -0.38 -4.93
CA ILE A 78 -4.26 0.22 -3.61
C ILE A 78 -2.91 0.96 -3.51
N ASN A 79 -1.84 0.40 -4.07
CA ASN A 79 -0.53 1.05 -4.11
C ASN A 79 -0.57 2.36 -4.92
N ASN A 80 -1.24 2.36 -6.07
CA ASN A 80 -1.44 3.57 -6.87
C ASN A 80 -2.29 4.61 -6.14
N LEU A 81 -3.34 4.17 -5.43
CA LEU A 81 -4.16 5.05 -4.60
C LEU A 81 -3.37 5.68 -3.46
N SER A 82 -2.36 5.01 -2.89
CA SER A 82 -1.51 5.62 -1.85
C SER A 82 -0.88 6.91 -2.34
N LYS A 83 -0.31 6.91 -3.55
CA LYS A 83 0.30 8.09 -4.18
C LYS A 83 -0.74 9.18 -4.44
N ILE A 84 -1.87 8.80 -5.02
CA ILE A 84 -3.00 9.71 -5.29
C ILE A 84 -3.51 10.37 -4.00
N MET A 85 -3.59 9.63 -2.90
CA MET A 85 -4.02 10.15 -1.59
C MET A 85 -2.97 11.07 -0.96
N GLU A 86 -1.67 10.80 -1.14
CA GLU A 86 -0.59 11.69 -0.70
C GLU A 86 -0.62 13.03 -1.42
N GLU A 87 -0.86 13.00 -2.73
CA GLU A 87 -0.98 14.18 -3.60
C GLU A 87 -2.35 14.88 -3.49
N GLN A 88 -3.32 14.22 -2.85
CA GLN A 88 -4.72 14.65 -2.82
C GLN A 88 -5.31 14.87 -4.23
N ASP A 89 -4.88 14.06 -5.21
CA ASP A 89 -5.34 14.15 -6.61
C ASP A 89 -6.75 13.56 -6.77
N PHE A 90 -7.75 14.41 -6.55
CA PHE A 90 -9.15 14.04 -6.69
C PHE A 90 -9.49 13.53 -8.10
N GLU A 91 -8.95 14.14 -9.15
CA GLU A 91 -9.29 13.76 -10.53
C GLU A 91 -8.81 12.33 -10.82
N SER A 92 -7.57 12.00 -10.47
CA SER A 92 -7.06 10.64 -10.62
C SER A 92 -7.78 9.65 -9.71
N TRP A 93 -8.15 10.04 -8.49
CA TRP A 93 -8.96 9.19 -7.60
C TRP A 93 -10.27 8.77 -8.24
N THR A 94 -11.00 9.68 -8.91
CA THR A 94 -12.30 9.34 -9.53
C THR A 94 -12.21 8.21 -10.56
N LYS A 95 -11.05 7.99 -11.19
CA LYS A 95 -10.84 6.93 -12.19
C LYS A 95 -10.88 5.52 -11.58
N TYR A 96 -10.72 5.40 -10.27
CA TYR A 96 -10.78 4.14 -9.53
C TYR A 96 -12.14 3.89 -8.88
N ILE A 97 -13.07 4.85 -8.94
CA ILE A 97 -14.36 4.75 -8.26
C ILE A 97 -15.44 4.29 -9.24
N THR A 98 -16.34 3.43 -8.78
CA THR A 98 -17.51 3.02 -9.56
C THR A 98 -18.35 4.23 -10.00
N PRO A 99 -18.89 4.25 -11.24
CA PRO A 99 -19.79 5.31 -11.69
C PRO A 99 -20.99 5.52 -10.78
N GLU A 100 -21.53 4.43 -10.19
CA GLU A 100 -22.64 4.45 -9.26
C GLU A 100 -22.28 5.23 -7.98
N SER A 101 -21.08 5.00 -7.44
CA SER A 101 -20.59 5.71 -6.26
C SER A 101 -20.38 7.21 -6.53
N LEU A 102 -19.77 7.55 -7.68
CA LEU A 102 -19.60 8.95 -8.08
C LEU A 102 -20.96 9.66 -8.25
N LYS A 103 -21.93 8.98 -8.88
CA LYS A 103 -23.30 9.48 -9.04
C LYS A 103 -24.02 9.64 -7.70
N TYR A 104 -23.81 8.71 -6.77
CA TYR A 104 -24.42 8.81 -5.44
C TYR A 104 -23.87 10.04 -4.69
N TYR A 105 -22.55 10.21 -4.64
CA TYR A 105 -21.93 11.30 -3.90
C TYR A 105 -21.95 12.66 -4.62
N SER A 106 -22.34 12.72 -5.90
CA SER A 106 -22.61 14.00 -6.57
C SER A 106 -23.93 14.65 -6.14
N ASN A 107 -24.84 13.90 -5.49
CA ASN A 107 -26.06 14.44 -4.92
C ASN A 107 -25.78 15.16 -3.58
N PRO A 108 -26.06 16.47 -3.46
CA PRO A 108 -25.82 17.22 -2.22
C PRO A 108 -26.51 16.64 -0.98
N ALA A 109 -27.66 15.97 -1.13
CA ALA A 109 -28.34 15.33 -0.01
C ALA A 109 -27.52 14.16 0.57
N ASN A 110 -26.80 13.42 -0.27
CA ASN A 110 -25.94 12.32 0.18
C ASN A 110 -24.67 12.83 0.86
N ILE A 111 -24.09 13.93 0.37
CA ILE A 111 -22.99 14.62 1.05
C ILE A 111 -23.41 15.10 2.44
N LYS A 112 -24.62 15.67 2.57
CA LYS A 112 -25.17 16.07 3.88
C LYS A 112 -25.36 14.88 4.83
N ARG A 113 -25.76 13.71 4.33
CA ARG A 113 -25.83 12.49 5.14
C ARG A 113 -24.44 12.05 5.61
N ALA A 114 -23.43 12.12 4.73
CA ALA A 114 -22.04 11.82 5.11
C ALA A 114 -21.53 12.79 6.19
N GLN A 115 -21.79 14.09 6.03
CA GLN A 115 -21.47 15.13 7.01
C GLN A 115 -22.00 14.81 8.41
N GLN A 116 -23.25 14.32 8.50
CA GLN A 116 -23.87 13.99 9.79
C GLN A 116 -23.14 12.87 10.54
N LYS A 117 -22.49 11.95 9.82
CA LYS A 117 -21.74 10.82 10.39
C LYS A 117 -20.31 11.16 10.79
N LEU A 118 -19.78 12.35 10.44
CA LEU A 118 -18.43 12.72 10.82
C LEU A 118 -18.28 12.79 12.34
N PRO A 119 -17.24 12.20 12.94
CA PRO A 119 -16.97 12.34 14.36
C PRO A 119 -16.59 13.79 14.71
N ASP A 120 -15.77 14.41 13.86
CA ASP A 120 -15.38 15.81 13.97
C ASP A 120 -16.43 16.69 13.28
N LYS A 121 -17.15 17.49 14.07
CA LYS A 121 -18.19 18.40 13.57
C LYS A 121 -17.66 19.72 13.02
N THR A 122 -16.35 19.97 13.12
CA THR A 122 -15.71 21.18 12.57
C THR A 122 -15.39 21.02 11.07
N ILE A 123 -15.26 19.78 10.59
CA ILE A 123 -15.10 19.48 9.17
C ILE A 123 -16.43 19.71 8.45
N VAL A 124 -16.39 20.37 7.30
CA VAL A 124 -17.56 20.62 6.45
C VAL A 124 -17.36 19.99 5.07
N LEU A 125 -18.33 19.17 4.64
CA LEU A 125 -18.40 18.56 3.32
C LEU A 125 -19.43 19.30 2.47
N TYR A 126 -18.99 19.93 1.38
CA TYR A 126 -19.87 20.54 0.38
C TYR A 126 -20.04 19.65 -0.84
N ARG A 127 -18.99 18.93 -1.22
CA ARG A 127 -18.92 18.14 -2.45
C ARG A 127 -18.13 16.84 -2.24
N ILE A 128 -18.10 15.99 -3.28
CA ILE A 128 -17.40 14.71 -3.24
C ILE A 128 -15.88 14.87 -3.08
N ASP A 129 -15.29 15.97 -3.55
CA ASP A 129 -13.87 16.27 -3.32
C ASP A 129 -13.55 16.50 -1.84
N ASP A 130 -14.47 17.12 -1.08
CA ASP A 130 -14.37 17.19 0.37
C ASP A 130 -14.49 15.80 1.02
N TYR A 131 -15.42 14.96 0.53
CA TYR A 131 -15.54 13.58 1.00
C TYR A 131 -14.25 12.80 0.76
N PHE A 132 -13.65 12.93 -0.42
CA PHE A 132 -12.35 12.33 -0.72
C PHE A 132 -11.29 12.79 0.28
N LYS A 133 -11.14 14.11 0.45
CA LYS A 133 -10.10 14.70 1.28
C LYS A 133 -10.26 14.40 2.78
N TYR A 134 -11.48 14.53 3.30
CA TYR A 134 -11.72 14.52 4.75
C TYR A 134 -12.31 13.20 5.27
N VAL A 135 -12.75 12.30 4.38
CA VAL A 135 -13.30 10.98 4.77
C VAL A 135 -12.50 9.85 4.17
N PHE A 136 -12.35 9.83 2.84
CA PHE A 136 -11.70 8.72 2.16
C PHE A 136 -10.22 8.59 2.54
N ILE A 137 -9.45 9.68 2.44
CA ILE A 137 -8.02 9.68 2.78
C ILE A 137 -7.80 9.34 4.26
N PRO A 138 -8.40 10.04 5.25
CA PRO A 138 -8.08 9.78 6.66
C PRO A 138 -8.48 8.37 7.10
N SER A 139 -9.55 7.79 6.54
CA SER A 139 -9.98 6.42 6.87
C SER A 139 -9.05 5.32 6.34
N ARG A 140 -8.16 5.62 5.37
CA ARG A 140 -7.26 4.65 4.73
C ARG A 140 -5.79 4.92 4.97
N LYS A 141 -5.47 6.09 5.51
CA LYS A 141 -4.10 6.49 5.81
C LYS A 141 -3.46 5.49 6.78
N ARG A 142 -2.31 4.93 6.38
CA ARG A 142 -1.55 3.89 7.12
C ARG A 142 -2.24 2.52 7.21
N SER A 143 -3.24 2.24 6.38
CA SER A 143 -3.75 0.87 6.24
C SER A 143 -2.66 -0.06 5.74
N LYS A 144 -2.63 -1.30 6.24
CA LYS A 144 -1.75 -2.37 5.77
C LYS A 144 -2.59 -3.46 5.11
N VAL A 145 -3.23 -3.10 4.00
CA VAL A 145 -4.04 -4.06 3.25
C VAL A 145 -3.11 -5.03 2.53
N GLU A 146 -3.21 -6.31 2.89
CA GLU A 146 -2.37 -7.39 2.39
C GLU A 146 -3.19 -8.55 1.84
N GLU A 147 -4.47 -8.66 2.23
CA GLU A 147 -5.33 -9.75 1.82
C GLU A 147 -6.64 -9.28 1.19
N ILE A 148 -7.27 -10.17 0.43
CA ILE A 148 -8.61 -9.97 -0.14
C ILE A 148 -9.61 -11.00 0.38
N ARG A 149 -10.91 -10.71 0.32
CA ARG A 149 -12.00 -11.63 0.68
C ARG A 149 -13.12 -11.52 -0.35
N TYR A 150 -13.47 -12.62 -1.00
CA TYR A 150 -14.59 -12.62 -1.92
C TYR A 150 -15.93 -12.51 -1.17
N ILE A 151 -16.83 -11.70 -1.73
CA ILE A 151 -18.27 -11.69 -1.42
C ILE A 151 -19.03 -12.44 -2.52
N SER A 152 -18.61 -12.24 -3.78
CA SER A 152 -19.07 -12.93 -4.98
C SER A 152 -17.96 -12.91 -6.02
N LYS A 153 -18.14 -13.55 -7.18
CA LYS A 153 -17.14 -13.48 -8.28
C LYS A 153 -16.80 -12.06 -8.74
N THR A 154 -17.69 -11.11 -8.51
CA THR A 154 -17.53 -9.72 -8.94
C THR A 154 -17.39 -8.75 -7.79
N GLU A 155 -17.31 -9.21 -6.54
CA GLU A 155 -17.21 -8.35 -5.37
C GLU A 155 -16.19 -8.86 -4.37
N VAL A 156 -15.27 -7.99 -3.98
CA VAL A 156 -14.15 -8.32 -3.09
C VAL A 156 -13.99 -7.24 -2.03
N LYS A 157 -13.67 -7.64 -0.80
CA LYS A 157 -13.19 -6.75 0.25
C LYS A 157 -11.68 -6.85 0.35
N ALA A 158 -11.00 -5.71 0.41
CA ALA A 158 -9.57 -5.69 0.71
C ALA A 158 -9.36 -5.35 2.19
N VAL A 159 -8.60 -6.20 2.88
CA VAL A 159 -8.54 -6.24 4.35
C VAL A 159 -7.11 -6.17 4.88
N GLU A 160 -6.97 -5.57 6.06
CA GLU A 160 -5.80 -5.72 6.91
C GLU A 160 -6.10 -6.77 7.98
N VAL A 161 -5.25 -7.78 8.08
CA VAL A 161 -5.37 -8.81 9.13
C VAL A 161 -4.56 -8.37 10.35
N LYS A 162 -5.19 -8.39 11.51
CA LYS A 162 -4.57 -8.04 12.79
C LYS A 162 -3.94 -9.27 13.42
N SER A 163 -3.06 -9.04 14.40
CA SER A 163 -2.37 -10.12 15.13
C SER A 163 -3.31 -11.09 15.84
N ASP A 164 -4.53 -10.66 16.18
CA ASP A 164 -5.59 -11.49 16.77
C ASP A 164 -6.46 -12.21 15.72
N LYS A 165 -6.03 -12.21 14.45
CA LYS A 165 -6.74 -12.75 13.28
C LYS A 165 -8.06 -12.04 12.93
N THR A 166 -8.37 -10.91 13.55
CA THR A 166 -9.48 -10.06 13.09
C THR A 166 -9.10 -9.33 11.81
N ALA A 167 -10.09 -9.07 10.94
CA ALA A 167 -9.87 -8.40 9.67
C ALA A 167 -10.57 -7.04 9.66
N ILE A 168 -9.83 -5.98 9.33
CA ILE A 168 -10.38 -4.63 9.11
C ILE A 168 -10.55 -4.42 7.61
N VAL A 169 -11.77 -4.11 7.18
CA VAL A 169 -12.09 -3.81 5.78
C VAL A 169 -11.78 -2.35 5.47
N TYR A 170 -10.90 -2.11 4.51
CA TYR A 170 -10.56 -0.75 4.05
C TYR A 170 -11.17 -0.42 2.69
N TYR A 171 -11.39 -1.43 1.84
CA TYR A 171 -11.94 -1.23 0.50
C TYR A 171 -13.00 -2.29 0.19
N SER A 172 -13.99 -1.88 -0.60
CA SER A 172 -14.90 -2.79 -1.28
C SER A 172 -14.73 -2.55 -2.77
N PHE A 173 -14.41 -3.59 -3.51
CA PHE A 173 -14.18 -3.58 -4.94
C PHE A 173 -15.31 -4.31 -5.65
N THR A 174 -15.67 -3.81 -6.82
CA THR A 174 -16.60 -4.45 -7.75
C THR A 174 -15.94 -4.58 -9.11
N LYS A 175 -16.05 -5.75 -9.73
CA LYS A 175 -15.52 -6.02 -11.08
C LYS A 175 -16.56 -5.56 -12.10
N GLN A 176 -16.25 -4.50 -12.85
CA GLN A 176 -17.09 -3.97 -13.93
C GLN A 176 -16.29 -3.98 -15.23
N ASN A 177 -16.81 -4.62 -16.28
CA ASN A 177 -16.15 -4.71 -17.59
C ASN A 177 -14.69 -5.21 -17.50
N GLY A 178 -14.44 -6.21 -16.64
CA GLY A 178 -13.12 -6.79 -16.41
C GLY A 178 -12.16 -5.94 -15.57
N LYS A 179 -12.60 -4.79 -15.01
CA LYS A 179 -11.78 -3.92 -14.16
C LYS A 179 -12.31 -3.88 -12.74
N TRP A 180 -11.42 -3.93 -11.77
CA TRP A 180 -11.75 -3.71 -10.36
C TRP A 180 -11.88 -2.21 -10.07
N LEU A 181 -13.03 -1.80 -9.56
CA LEU A 181 -13.32 -0.43 -9.16
C LEU A 181 -13.81 -0.39 -7.71
N ILE A 182 -13.52 0.69 -7.00
CA ILE A 182 -13.96 0.87 -5.62
C ILE A 182 -15.44 1.24 -5.59
N ASN A 183 -16.20 0.46 -4.82
CA ASN A 183 -17.55 0.77 -4.41
C ASN A 183 -17.50 1.51 -3.06
N LEU A 184 -17.91 2.78 -3.04
CA LEU A 184 -18.00 3.56 -1.82
C LEU A 184 -19.26 3.16 -1.05
N PRO A 185 -19.18 3.00 0.28
CA PRO A 185 -20.37 2.70 1.07
C PRO A 185 -21.37 3.85 0.97
N THR A 186 -22.65 3.54 0.86
CA THR A 186 -23.73 4.54 0.94
C THR A 186 -24.01 4.89 2.41
N VAL A 187 -24.56 6.09 2.65
CA VAL A 187 -24.75 6.65 4.00
C VAL A 187 -26.19 7.00 4.33
#